data_AF-A0A936KK60-F1
#
_entry.id   AF-A0A936KK60-F1
#
_cell.length_a   1.000
_cell.length_b   1.000
_cell.length_c   1.000
_cell.angle_alpha   90.00
_cell.angle_beta   90.00
_cell.angle_gamma   90.00
#
_symmetry.space_group_name_H-M   'P 1'
#
loop_
_entity.id
_entity.type
_entity.pdbx_description
1 polymer ?
#
loop_
_entity_poly.entity_id
_entity_poly.type
_entity_poly.pdbx_seq_one_letter_code
_entity_poly.pdbx_strand_id
1 'polypeptide(L)'
;MFNSRNLSTFVYVWGQFLDHDINLTPTGNTEYSPIVLPNDEKIFTEPIPFYRSEVASGTGVTNPRQQLNLTTAWIDASVVYGSDSTRASWLRTKNMGN
;
A
#
# COMPACT_ATOMS: atom_id res chain seq x y z
N MET A 1 13.20 -17.28 -15.14
CA MET A 1 13.42 -18.47 -14.27
C MET A 1 12.11 -18.82 -13.58
N PHE A 2 11.83 -20.11 -13.39
CA PHE A 2 10.64 -20.60 -12.68
C PHE A 2 11.04 -21.05 -11.27
N ASN A 3 10.13 -20.93 -10.29
CA ASN A 3 10.33 -21.51 -8.96
C ASN A 3 10.08 -23.04 -8.97
N SER A 4 10.23 -23.71 -7.82
CA SER A 4 10.00 -25.17 -7.68
C SER A 4 8.56 -25.62 -7.94
N ARG A 5 7.62 -24.69 -8.16
CA ARG A 5 6.23 -24.94 -8.55
C ARG A 5 5.94 -24.59 -10.02
N ASN A 6 7.00 -24.39 -10.82
CA ASN A 6 6.91 -23.94 -12.21
C ASN A 6 6.17 -22.60 -12.40
N LEU A 7 6.20 -21.71 -11.41
CA LEU A 7 5.63 -20.36 -11.52
C LEU A 7 6.72 -19.37 -11.96
N SER A 8 6.38 -18.52 -12.93
CA SER A 8 7.29 -17.47 -13.39
C SER A 8 7.27 -16.30 -12.40
N THR A 9 8.30 -15.46 -12.47
CA THR A 9 8.36 -14.18 -11.72
C THR A 9 7.14 -13.30 -11.97
N PHE A 10 6.47 -13.43 -13.13
CA PHE A 10 5.26 -12.67 -13.45
C PHE A 10 4.14 -12.90 -12.44
N VAL A 11 4.03 -14.10 -11.85
CA VAL A 11 3.00 -14.40 -10.84
C VAL A 11 3.16 -13.51 -9.61
N TYR A 12 4.40 -13.28 -9.16
CA TYR A 12 4.69 -12.38 -8.04
C TYR A 12 4.35 -10.93 -8.40
N VAL A 13 4.79 -10.47 -9.56
CA VAL A 13 4.55 -9.09 -10.00
C VAL A 13 3.06 -8.83 -10.18
N TRP A 14 2.32 -9.79 -10.73
CA TRP A 14 0.86 -9.71 -10.87
C TRP A 14 0.16 -9.65 -9.51
N GLY A 15 0.65 -10.41 -8.53
CA GLY A 15 0.14 -10.34 -7.15
C GLY A 15 0.28 -8.94 -6.55
N GLN A 16 1.41 -8.27 -6.78
CA GLN A 16 1.64 -6.90 -6.32
C GLN A 16 0.78 -5.88 -7.09
N PHE A 17 0.59 -6.08 -8.39
CA PHE A 17 -0.31 -5.25 -9.18
C PHE A 17 -1.76 -5.37 -8.69
N LEU A 18 -2.21 -6.57 -8.34
CA LEU A 18 -3.53 -6.82 -7.77
C LEU A 18 -3.68 -6.24 -6.36
N ASP A 19 -2.65 -6.35 -5.52
CA ASP A 19 -2.63 -5.74 -4.17
C ASP A 19 -2.88 -4.23 -4.24
N HIS A 20 -2.23 -3.56 -5.19
CA HIS A 20 -2.42 -2.13 -5.45
C HIS A 20 -3.82 -1.76 -5.98
N ASP A 21 -4.61 -2.73 -6.42
CA ASP A 21 -6.00 -2.53 -6.84
C ASP A 21 -6.97 -2.58 -5.65
N ILE A 22 -6.64 -3.36 -4.61
CA ILE A 22 -7.56 -3.67 -3.51
C ILE A 22 -7.25 -2.91 -2.22
N ASN A 23 -6.01 -2.48 -1.99
CA ASN A 23 -5.66 -1.72 -0.80
C ASN A 23 -4.52 -0.70 -0.96
N LEU A 24 -4.62 0.39 -0.20
CA LEU A 24 -3.55 1.35 0.02
C LEU A 24 -3.75 1.99 1.40
N THR A 25 -2.93 1.60 2.37
CA THR A 25 -2.97 2.18 3.72
C THR A 25 -1.96 3.32 3.85
N PRO A 26 -2.39 4.56 4.16
CA PRO A 26 -1.48 5.69 4.24
C PRO A 26 -0.58 5.60 5.47
N THR A 27 0.68 6.00 5.30
CA THR A 27 1.64 6.13 6.40
C THR A 27 1.38 7.43 7.14
N GLY A 28 1.29 7.39 8.47
CA GLY A 28 1.16 8.58 9.29
C GLY A 28 2.50 9.28 9.53
N ASN A 29 2.45 10.47 10.11
CA ASN A 29 3.63 11.30 10.38
C ASN A 29 3.81 11.67 11.86
N THR A 30 2.88 11.26 12.73
CA THR A 30 2.89 11.62 14.16
C THR A 30 3.42 10.52 15.07
N GLU A 31 3.31 9.25 14.68
CA GLU A 31 3.66 8.10 15.50
C GLU A 31 4.87 7.35 14.92
N TYR A 32 6.06 7.83 15.27
CA TYR A 32 7.33 7.15 14.97
C TYR A 32 7.52 5.95 15.90
N SER A 33 7.76 4.77 15.32
CA SER A 33 7.93 3.51 16.05
C SER A 33 8.98 2.64 15.33
N PRO A 34 10.27 3.02 15.36
CA PRO A 34 11.31 2.34 14.61
C PRO A 34 11.49 0.89 15.05
N ILE A 35 11.90 0.05 14.11
CA ILE A 35 12.24 -1.35 14.40
C ILE A 35 13.66 -1.35 14.97
N VAL A 36 13.77 -1.70 16.24
CA VAL A 36 15.06 -1.82 16.94
C VAL A 36 15.81 -3.02 16.39
N LEU A 37 17.11 -2.83 16.12
CA LEU A 37 17.97 -3.89 15.64
C LEU A 37 18.24 -4.90 16.76
N PRO A 38 18.28 -6.21 16.47
CA PRO A 38 18.75 -7.18 17.46
C PRO A 38 20.23 -6.96 17.77
N ASN A 39 20.68 -7.41 18.94
CA ASN A 39 22.06 -7.18 19.41
C ASN A 39 23.13 -7.82 18.50
N ASP A 40 22.76 -8.83 17.72
CA ASP A 40 23.63 -9.54 16.79
C ASP A 40 23.46 -9.09 15.32
N GLU A 41 22.79 -7.97 15.08
CA GLU A 41 22.71 -7.35 13.76
C GLU A 41 24.10 -6.90 13.28
N LYS A 42 24.45 -7.23 12.03
CA LYS A 42 25.81 -7.02 11.46
C LYS A 42 25.85 -6.08 10.27
N ILE A 43 24.71 -5.86 9.62
CA ILE A 43 24.60 -5.15 8.35
C ILE A 43 24.08 -3.74 8.59
N PHE A 44 23.08 -3.59 9.45
CA PHE A 44 22.51 -2.30 9.79
C PHE A 44 23.15 -1.71 11.05
N THR A 45 23.37 -0.39 11.04
CA THR A 45 23.95 0.34 12.19
C THR A 45 22.92 1.19 12.93
N GLU A 46 21.74 1.41 12.34
CA GLU A 46 20.69 2.27 12.89
C GLU A 46 19.33 1.55 12.86
N PRO A 47 18.42 1.84 13.81
CA PRO A 47 17.06 1.33 13.79
C PRO A 47 16.35 1.63 12.46
N ILE A 48 15.54 0.68 11.98
CA ILE A 48 14.83 0.84 10.71
C ILE A 48 13.68 1.84 10.92
N PRO A 49 13.64 2.97 10.19
CA PRO A 49 12.60 3.96 10.34
C PRO A 49 11.23 3.37 10.01
N PHE A 50 10.27 3.55 10.92
CA PHE A 50 8.90 3.12 10.71
C PHE A 50 7.96 4.11 11.39
N TYR A 51 6.93 4.52 10.65
CA TYR A 51 5.80 5.26 11.19
C TYR A 51 4.56 4.37 11.12
N ARG A 52 3.72 4.47 12.14
CA ARG A 52 2.41 3.80 12.09
C ARG A 52 1.55 4.43 11.00
N SER A 53 0.65 3.64 10.42
CA SER A 53 -0.37 4.12 9.49
C SER A 53 -1.24 5.21 10.10
N GLU A 54 -1.79 6.10 9.28
CA GLU A 54 -2.72 7.12 9.75
C GLU A 54 -3.92 6.51 10.47
N VAL A 55 -4.38 7.19 11.52
CA VAL A 55 -5.60 6.81 12.26
C VAL A 55 -6.81 7.18 11.42
N ALA A 56 -7.75 6.24 11.24
CA ALA A 56 -9.07 6.59 10.70
C ALA A 56 -9.82 7.50 11.69
N SER A 57 -10.31 8.64 11.19
CA SER A 57 -11.02 9.63 11.99
C SER A 57 -12.17 9.02 12.79
N GLY A 58 -12.31 9.43 14.06
CA GLY A 58 -13.34 8.90 14.97
C GLY A 58 -13.02 7.54 15.59
N THR A 59 -11.81 7.01 15.39
CA THR A 59 -11.37 5.74 16.01
C THR A 59 -10.18 5.91 16.96
N GLY A 60 -9.98 4.95 17.89
CA GLY A 60 -8.78 4.89 18.73
C GLY A 60 -8.81 5.69 20.03
N VAL A 61 -9.97 6.27 20.40
CA VAL A 61 -10.15 6.99 21.68
C VAL A 61 -11.00 6.17 22.65
N THR A 62 -12.25 5.90 22.29
CA THR A 62 -13.20 5.08 23.09
C THR A 62 -13.52 3.74 22.43
N ASN A 63 -12.99 3.49 21.23
CA ASN A 63 -13.11 2.27 20.44
C ASN A 63 -11.72 1.85 19.91
N PRO A 64 -11.57 0.63 19.39
CA PRO A 64 -10.33 0.22 18.74
C PRO A 64 -9.99 1.12 17.55
N ARG A 65 -8.72 1.50 17.44
CA ARG A 65 -8.17 2.23 16.30
C ARG A 65 -8.40 1.45 15.00
N GLN A 66 -8.74 2.16 13.93
CA GLN A 66 -8.82 1.65 12.56
C GLN A 66 -7.88 2.44 11.63
N GLN A 67 -7.70 1.94 10.42
CA GLN A 67 -6.93 2.57 9.33
C GLN A 67 -7.82 2.76 8.10
N LEU A 68 -7.40 3.65 7.20
CA LEU A 68 -8.11 3.88 5.95
C LEU A 68 -7.51 3.03 4.83
N ASN A 69 -8.39 2.60 3.92
CA ASN A 69 -8.00 2.18 2.58
C ASN A 69 -8.25 3.37 1.64
N LEU A 70 -7.19 3.86 0.97
CA LEU A 70 -7.28 4.97 0.02
C LEU A 70 -7.59 4.52 -1.42
N THR A 71 -7.68 3.21 -1.66
CA THR A 71 -8.22 2.68 -2.92
C THR A 71 -9.61 2.09 -2.74
N THR A 72 -10.24 1.66 -3.85
CA THR A 72 -11.46 0.86 -3.81
C THR A 72 -11.12 -0.55 -3.30
N ALA A 73 -12.05 -1.19 -2.59
CA ALA A 73 -11.85 -2.56 -2.11
C ALA A 73 -12.11 -3.63 -3.19
N TRP A 74 -12.49 -3.20 -4.39
CA TRP A 74 -12.91 -4.07 -5.48
C TRP A 74 -11.74 -4.39 -6.40
N ILE A 75 -11.85 -5.48 -7.15
CA ILE A 75 -10.97 -5.73 -8.30
C ILE A 75 -11.63 -5.05 -9.50
N ASP A 76 -11.39 -3.75 -9.64
CA ASP A 76 -12.05 -2.87 -10.61
C ASP A 76 -11.05 -2.09 -11.49
N ALA A 77 -9.75 -2.44 -11.41
CA ALA A 77 -8.66 -1.76 -12.09
C ALA A 77 -8.49 -0.29 -11.68
N SER A 78 -8.85 0.08 -10.45
CA SER A 78 -8.47 1.34 -9.82
C SER A 78 -6.96 1.59 -9.81
N VAL A 79 -6.12 0.56 -9.81
CA VAL A 79 -4.66 0.72 -10.02
C VAL A 79 -4.31 1.33 -11.39
N VAL A 80 -5.19 1.18 -12.38
CA VAL A 80 -5.07 1.76 -13.73
C VAL A 80 -5.80 3.09 -13.83
N TYR A 81 -7.04 3.15 -13.33
CA TYR A 81 -7.96 4.26 -13.58
C TYR A 81 -8.08 5.24 -12.40
N GLY A 82 -7.44 4.96 -11.27
CA GLY A 82 -7.58 5.72 -10.04
C GLY A 82 -8.81 5.33 -9.25
N SER A 83 -8.76 5.59 -7.95
CA SER A 83 -9.80 5.23 -6.97
C SER A 83 -10.79 6.36 -6.69
N ASP A 84 -10.62 7.51 -7.35
CA ASP A 84 -11.50 8.65 -7.28
C ASP A 84 -11.68 9.30 -8.67
N SER A 85 -12.79 10.02 -8.84
CA SER A 85 -13.16 10.63 -10.13
C SER A 85 -12.22 11.74 -10.58
N THR A 86 -11.56 12.43 -9.64
CA THR A 86 -10.59 13.49 -9.96
C THR A 86 -9.34 12.86 -10.55
N ARG A 87 -8.80 11.81 -9.92
CA ARG A 87 -7.66 11.06 -10.43
C ARG A 87 -7.96 10.40 -11.77
N ALA A 88 -9.13 9.78 -11.91
CA ALA A 88 -9.56 9.17 -13.17
C ALA A 88 -9.66 10.19 -14.32
N SER A 89 -10.20 11.38 -14.05
CA SER A 89 -10.27 12.47 -15.03
C SER A 89 -8.89 13.00 -15.41
N TRP A 90 -7.96 13.07 -14.45
CA TRP A 90 -6.59 13.52 -14.66
C TRP A 90 -5.76 12.53 -15.50
N LEU A 91 -5.97 11.22 -15.33
CA LEU A 91 -5.24 10.17 -16.06
C LEU A 91 -5.58 10.11 -17.56
N ARG A 92 -6.70 10.70 -17.98
CA ARG A 92 -7.22 10.59 -19.36
C ARG A 92 -6.83 11.79 -20.21
N THR A 93 -6.48 11.51 -21.46
CA THR A 93 -6.22 12.56 -22.46
C THR A 93 -7.51 13.21 -22.97
N LYS A 94 -8.66 12.53 -22.78
CA LYS A 94 -9.99 12.95 -23.25
C LYS A 94 -10.07 13.09 -24.76
N ASN A 95 -9.22 12.35 -25.48
CA ASN A 95 -9.19 12.30 -26.94
C ASN A 95 -9.48 10.89 -27.43
N MET A 96 -10.60 10.72 -28.15
CA MET A 96 -11.06 9.43 -28.69
C MET A 96 -11.17 8.30 -27.64
N GLY A 97 -11.53 8.65 -26.40
CA GLY A 97 -11.68 7.69 -25.31
C GLY A 97 -10.40 7.37 -24.53
N ASN A 98 -9.24 7.88 -24.96
CA ASN A 98 -7.97 7.77 -24.24
C ASN A 98 -7.82 8.81 -23.11
#